data_AF-A0A3M1P6B5-F1
#
_entry.id   AF-A0A3M1P6B5-F1
#
_cell.length_a   1.000
_cell.length_b   1.000
_cell.length_c   1.000
_cell.angle_alpha   90.00
_cell.angle_beta   90.00
_cell.angle_gamma   90.00
#
_symmetry.space_group_name_H-M   'P 1'
#
loop_
_entity.id
_entity.type
_entity.pdbx_description
1 polymer ?
#
loop_
_entity_poly.entity_id
_entity_poly.type
_entity_poly.pdbx_seq_one_letter_code
_entity_poly.pdbx_strand_id
1 'polypeptide(L)'
;MQLNADLTQRAIAFTESLPWIDSPMPGVQRRMLDRDGAEVARATSLVRYAPGSRFSPHTHGGGEEFLVLEGVFSDEQGDYPTGTYVRNPVGSSHAPSSQDGCTILVKLWQMSPDDQQRVVVETQRAEWLPGLVDGLQVMPLHAHGSEQVALVKWAPGTRFQPHCHWGGEEIFVLEGVFADEFGDYPKGTWIRNPSGSVHRPFSETGCVIYVKTGHLLPQVATAPTAPTALR
;
A
#
# COMPACT_ATOMS: atom_id res chain seq x y z
N MET A 1 17.35 6.46 -7.18
CA MET A 1 16.58 7.69 -6.87
C MET A 1 16.13 7.58 -5.42
N GLN A 2 16.11 8.68 -4.68
CA GLN A 2 15.57 8.73 -3.33
C GLN A 2 14.41 9.72 -3.30
N LEU A 3 13.23 9.24 -2.93
CA LEU A 3 12.01 10.03 -2.76
C LEU A 3 11.36 9.59 -1.47
N ASN A 4 11.20 10.48 -0.49
CA ASN A 4 10.67 10.15 0.85
C ASN A 4 11.33 8.88 1.45
N ALA A 5 12.61 8.64 1.14
CA ALA A 5 13.30 7.38 1.42
C ALA A 5 13.66 7.21 2.91
N ASP A 6 13.85 8.31 3.64
CA ASP A 6 14.10 8.27 5.07
C ASP A 6 12.84 7.87 5.83
N LEU A 7 12.75 6.60 6.22
CA LEU A 7 11.61 6.00 6.92
C LEU A 7 11.45 6.50 8.37
N THR A 8 12.45 7.22 8.90
CA THR A 8 12.36 7.86 10.22
C THR A 8 11.59 9.18 10.19
N GLN A 9 11.33 9.70 8.98
CA GLN A 9 10.61 10.94 8.77
C GLN A 9 9.17 10.68 8.31
N ARG A 10 8.27 11.54 8.78
CA ARG A 10 6.91 11.64 8.25
C ARG A 10 6.96 12.12 6.80
N ALA A 11 6.14 11.52 5.94
CA ALA A 11 5.99 11.94 4.56
C ALA A 11 4.50 12.04 4.19
N ILE A 12 4.14 13.03 3.37
CA ILE A 12 2.77 13.27 2.92
C ILE A 12 2.81 13.59 1.43
N ALA A 13 1.89 13.04 0.66
CA ALA A 13 1.72 13.35 -0.76
C ALA A 13 0.24 13.48 -1.12
N PHE A 14 -0.17 14.66 -1.58
CA PHE A 14 -1.46 14.87 -2.22
C PHE A 14 -1.36 14.35 -3.66
N THR A 15 -1.72 13.10 -3.88
CA THR A 15 -1.36 12.44 -5.14
C THR A 15 -2.01 13.08 -6.36
N GLU A 16 -3.18 13.70 -6.20
CA GLU A 16 -3.89 14.41 -7.27
C GLU A 16 -3.10 15.60 -7.83
N SER A 17 -2.27 16.26 -7.01
CA SER A 17 -1.42 17.37 -7.46
C SER A 17 -0.08 16.92 -8.04
N LEU A 18 0.24 15.61 -7.99
CA LEU A 18 1.48 15.09 -8.57
C LEU A 18 1.30 14.87 -10.09
N PRO A 19 2.31 15.18 -10.91
CA PRO A 19 2.26 14.84 -12.33
C PRO A 19 2.34 13.32 -12.51
N TRP A 20 1.65 12.80 -13.53
CA TRP A 20 1.91 11.46 -14.02
C TRP A 20 3.23 11.45 -14.79
N ILE A 21 4.13 10.54 -14.42
CA ILE A 21 5.43 10.37 -15.08
C ILE A 21 5.40 9.06 -15.84
N ASP A 22 5.78 9.08 -17.12
CA ASP A 22 5.88 7.87 -17.91
C ASP A 22 6.88 6.89 -17.29
N SER A 23 6.49 5.62 -17.25
CA SER A 23 7.42 4.55 -16.94
C SER A 23 8.19 4.13 -18.21
N PRO A 24 9.26 3.34 -18.10
CA PRO A 24 9.89 2.73 -19.27
C PRO A 24 8.94 1.83 -20.09
N MET A 25 7.81 1.42 -19.51
CA MET A 25 6.81 0.58 -20.16
C MET A 25 5.76 1.46 -20.86
N PRO A 26 5.57 1.31 -22.19
CA PRO A 26 4.57 2.06 -22.93
C PRO A 26 3.16 1.88 -22.35
N GLY A 27 2.42 2.98 -22.25
CA GLY A 27 1.06 2.98 -21.71
C GLY A 27 0.98 2.87 -20.19
N VAL A 28 2.10 2.93 -19.47
CA VAL A 28 2.13 2.92 -18.00
C VAL A 28 2.75 4.19 -17.47
N GLN A 29 2.00 4.86 -16.59
CA GLN A 29 2.45 6.07 -15.90
C GLN A 29 2.44 5.86 -14.40
N ARG A 30 3.26 6.62 -13.67
CA ARG A 30 3.37 6.53 -12.22
C ARG A 30 3.39 7.89 -11.52
N ARG A 31 2.78 7.93 -10.35
CA ARG A 31 3.01 8.94 -9.30
C ARG A 31 3.73 8.23 -8.16
N MET A 32 5.03 8.48 -8.04
CA MET A 32 5.87 7.85 -7.01
C MET A 32 5.64 8.56 -5.68
N LEU A 33 5.47 7.80 -4.59
CA LEU A 33 5.13 8.31 -3.26
C LEU A 33 6.32 8.15 -2.31
N ASP A 34 6.91 6.95 -2.28
CA ASP A 34 8.24 6.74 -1.74
C ASP A 34 9.06 5.81 -2.64
N ARG A 35 10.37 5.99 -2.63
CA ARG A 35 11.31 5.14 -3.36
C ARG A 35 12.69 5.21 -2.74
N ASP A 36 13.28 4.05 -2.48
CA ASP A 36 14.70 3.90 -2.19
C ASP A 36 15.32 2.85 -3.12
N GLY A 37 16.21 3.30 -4.01
CA GLY A 37 16.86 2.48 -5.02
C GLY A 37 16.68 2.97 -6.45
N ALA A 38 17.33 2.27 -7.38
CA ALA A 38 17.31 2.57 -8.81
C ALA A 38 16.36 1.63 -9.56
N GLU A 39 16.89 0.60 -10.23
CA GLU A 39 16.12 -0.39 -10.98
C GLU A 39 15.36 -1.34 -10.04
N VAL A 40 16.09 -1.93 -9.09
CA VAL A 40 15.52 -2.63 -7.93
C VAL A 40 15.37 -1.62 -6.79
N ALA A 41 14.15 -1.47 -6.26
CA ALA A 41 13.86 -0.46 -5.25
C ALA A 41 12.66 -0.85 -4.39
N ARG A 42 12.75 -0.55 -3.08
CA ARG A 42 11.57 -0.40 -2.23
C ARG A 42 10.78 0.77 -2.77
N ALA A 43 9.52 0.57 -3.12
CA ALA A 43 8.71 1.64 -3.71
C ALA A 43 7.23 1.53 -3.38
N THR A 44 6.60 2.68 -3.13
CA THR A 44 5.15 2.86 -3.12
C THR A 44 4.77 3.85 -4.21
N SER A 45 3.79 3.52 -5.03
CA SER A 45 3.38 4.37 -6.16
C SER A 45 1.91 4.20 -6.49
N LEU A 46 1.29 5.24 -7.06
CA LEU A 46 0.14 5.03 -7.92
C LEU A 46 0.64 4.70 -9.32
N VAL A 47 0.08 3.67 -9.94
CA VAL A 47 0.40 3.27 -11.31
C VAL A 47 -0.88 3.22 -12.12
N ARG A 48 -0.86 3.88 -13.28
CA ARG A 48 -1.96 3.91 -14.24
C ARG A 48 -1.56 3.14 -15.49
N TYR A 49 -2.43 2.21 -15.87
CA TYR A 49 -2.37 1.44 -17.10
C TYR A 49 -3.38 2.02 -18.09
N ALA A 50 -2.93 2.31 -19.30
CA ALA A 50 -3.80 2.67 -20.41
C ALA A 50 -4.64 1.47 -20.87
N PRO A 51 -5.79 1.69 -21.52
CA PRO A 51 -6.54 0.61 -22.16
C PRO A 51 -5.67 -0.19 -23.14
N GLY A 52 -5.78 -1.51 -23.09
CA GLY A 52 -5.01 -2.44 -23.91
C GLY A 52 -3.58 -2.69 -23.44
N SER A 53 -3.15 -2.13 -22.31
CA SER A 53 -1.83 -2.40 -21.72
C SER A 53 -1.63 -3.90 -21.45
N ARG A 54 -0.48 -4.44 -21.87
CA ARG A 54 -0.06 -5.84 -21.64
C ARG A 54 1.45 -5.89 -21.43
N PHE A 55 1.90 -6.81 -20.58
CA PHE A 55 3.31 -6.94 -20.23
C PHE A 55 3.80 -8.37 -20.37
N SER A 56 5.08 -8.51 -20.69
CA SER A 56 5.76 -9.79 -20.57
C SER A 56 5.74 -10.26 -19.10
N PRO A 57 5.74 -11.58 -18.87
CA PRO A 57 5.90 -12.12 -17.54
C PRO A 57 7.15 -11.54 -16.85
N HIS A 58 7.03 -11.19 -15.57
CA HIS A 58 8.14 -10.74 -14.75
C HIS A 58 8.06 -11.28 -13.33
N THR A 59 9.14 -11.14 -12.56
CA THR A 59 9.28 -11.70 -11.22
C THR A 59 9.36 -10.62 -10.16
N HIS A 60 8.62 -10.81 -9.07
CA HIS A 60 8.58 -9.93 -7.90
C HIS A 60 9.60 -10.37 -6.85
N GLY A 61 10.86 -10.02 -7.05
CA GLY A 61 11.98 -10.43 -6.18
C GLY A 61 11.91 -9.98 -4.71
N GLY A 62 11.04 -9.01 -4.39
CA GLY A 62 10.72 -8.59 -3.02
C GLY A 62 9.22 -8.51 -2.73
N GLY A 63 8.42 -9.23 -3.53
CA GLY A 63 6.96 -9.24 -3.45
C GLY A 63 6.29 -8.00 -4.04
N GLU A 64 5.00 -8.14 -4.29
CA GLU A 64 4.11 -7.11 -4.80
C GLU A 64 2.80 -7.10 -3.99
N GLU A 65 2.43 -5.94 -3.49
CA GLU A 65 1.13 -5.69 -2.86
C GLU A 65 0.44 -4.56 -3.63
N PHE A 66 -0.83 -4.73 -3.98
CA PHE A 66 -1.59 -3.64 -4.61
C PHE A 66 -3.07 -3.61 -4.23
N LEU A 67 -3.66 -2.42 -4.37
CA LEU A 67 -5.09 -2.18 -4.31
C LEU A 67 -5.52 -1.51 -5.62
N VAL A 68 -6.51 -2.10 -6.30
CA VAL A 68 -7.09 -1.52 -7.51
C VAL A 68 -8.00 -0.35 -7.12
N LEU A 69 -7.63 0.86 -7.53
CA LEU A 69 -8.35 2.10 -7.20
C LEU A 69 -9.40 2.45 -8.26
N GLU A 70 -9.16 2.07 -9.51
CA GLU A 70 -10.05 2.34 -10.64
C GLU A 70 -9.82 1.30 -11.75
N GLY A 71 -10.88 0.96 -12.48
CA GLY A 71 -10.83 0.03 -13.61
C GLY A 71 -10.63 -1.42 -13.18
N VAL A 72 -9.99 -2.20 -14.06
CA VAL A 72 -9.73 -3.63 -13.87
C VAL A 72 -8.26 -3.93 -14.20
N PHE A 73 -7.52 -4.41 -13.21
CA PHE A 73 -6.21 -5.02 -13.43
C PHE A 73 -6.43 -6.51 -13.72
N SER A 74 -5.61 -7.12 -14.56
CA SER A 74 -5.74 -8.53 -14.91
C SER A 74 -4.37 -9.19 -15.03
N ASP A 75 -4.29 -10.47 -14.72
CA ASP A 75 -3.15 -11.34 -15.06
C ASP A 75 -3.64 -12.73 -15.48
N GLU A 76 -2.75 -13.71 -15.64
CA GLU A 76 -3.13 -15.06 -16.04
C GLU A 76 -4.04 -15.79 -15.04
N GLN A 77 -4.17 -15.29 -13.81
CA GLN A 77 -4.99 -15.87 -12.76
C GLN A 77 -6.39 -15.24 -12.69
N GLY A 78 -6.63 -14.13 -13.38
CA GLY A 78 -7.97 -13.56 -13.56
C GLY A 78 -8.03 -12.04 -13.58
N ASP A 79 -9.24 -11.54 -13.37
CA ASP A 79 -9.56 -10.11 -13.33
C ASP A 79 -9.72 -9.63 -11.88
N TYR A 80 -9.13 -8.47 -11.60
CA TYR A 80 -9.11 -7.80 -10.31
C TYR A 80 -9.78 -6.43 -10.49
N PRO A 81 -11.11 -6.33 -10.31
CA PRO A 81 -11.82 -5.07 -10.46
C PRO A 81 -11.48 -4.08 -9.33
N THR A 82 -11.92 -2.84 -9.49
CA THR A 82 -11.79 -1.79 -8.45
C THR A 82 -12.18 -2.31 -7.07
N GLY A 83 -11.38 -1.96 -6.06
CA GLY A 83 -11.52 -2.45 -4.69
C GLY A 83 -10.89 -3.83 -4.45
N THR A 84 -10.25 -4.46 -5.43
CA THR A 84 -9.53 -5.71 -5.19
C THR A 84 -8.15 -5.43 -4.60
N TYR A 85 -7.89 -6.01 -3.42
CA TYR A 85 -6.58 -6.03 -2.77
C TYR A 85 -5.86 -7.34 -3.08
N VAL A 86 -4.61 -7.26 -3.49
CA VAL A 86 -3.80 -8.42 -3.88
C VAL A 86 -2.43 -8.37 -3.24
N ARG A 87 -1.93 -9.53 -2.80
CA ARG A 87 -0.53 -9.75 -2.44
C ARG A 87 0.01 -10.93 -3.23
N ASN A 88 1.06 -10.67 -3.99
CA ASN A 88 1.86 -11.64 -4.71
C ASN A 88 3.19 -11.81 -3.96
N PRO A 89 3.47 -12.99 -3.35
CA PRO A 89 4.60 -13.17 -2.45
C PRO A 89 5.96 -13.06 -3.15
N VAL A 90 7.02 -12.97 -2.35
CA VAL A 90 8.41 -12.89 -2.83
C VAL A 90 8.73 -14.05 -3.77
N GLY A 91 9.22 -13.74 -4.97
CA GLY A 91 9.58 -14.71 -6.00
C GLY A 91 8.43 -15.13 -6.93
N SER A 92 7.21 -14.64 -6.70
CA SER A 92 6.09 -14.84 -7.62
C SER A 92 6.32 -14.17 -8.97
N SER A 93 5.65 -14.68 -10.00
CA SER A 93 5.68 -14.15 -11.35
C SER A 93 4.29 -14.12 -11.96
N HIS A 94 4.03 -13.10 -12.76
CA HIS A 94 2.79 -12.96 -13.53
C HIS A 94 3.00 -12.10 -14.77
N ALA A 95 2.01 -12.12 -15.68
CA ALA A 95 1.97 -11.29 -16.88
C ALA A 95 0.80 -10.30 -16.81
N PRO A 96 1.03 -9.08 -16.28
CA PRO A 96 -0.07 -8.15 -16.09
C PRO A 96 -0.64 -7.61 -17.40
N SER A 97 -1.89 -7.20 -17.31
CA SER A 97 -2.61 -6.54 -18.38
C SER A 97 -3.78 -5.73 -17.83
N SER A 98 -4.32 -4.85 -18.66
CA SER A 98 -5.58 -4.19 -18.39
C SER A 98 -6.28 -3.90 -19.71
N GLN A 99 -7.45 -4.49 -19.92
CA GLN A 99 -8.21 -4.31 -21.15
C GLN A 99 -8.75 -2.88 -21.28
N ASP A 100 -9.45 -2.42 -20.25
CA ASP A 100 -10.11 -1.10 -20.26
C ASP A 100 -9.30 -0.02 -19.53
N GLY A 101 -8.12 -0.36 -19.03
CA GLY A 101 -7.29 0.51 -18.21
C GLY A 101 -7.60 0.37 -16.72
N CYS A 102 -6.62 0.72 -15.89
CA CYS A 102 -6.78 0.70 -14.44
C CYS A 102 -5.79 1.65 -13.74
N THR A 103 -6.11 2.02 -12.51
CA THR A 103 -5.17 2.68 -11.59
C THR A 103 -5.05 1.83 -10.34
N ILE A 104 -3.82 1.57 -9.89
CA ILE A 104 -3.53 0.81 -8.67
C ILE A 104 -2.65 1.63 -7.71
N LEU A 105 -2.85 1.46 -6.41
CA LEU A 105 -1.83 1.75 -5.40
C LEU A 105 -0.99 0.48 -5.26
N VAL A 106 0.31 0.56 -5.55
CA VAL A 106 1.21 -0.60 -5.55
C VAL A 106 2.44 -0.38 -4.68
N LYS A 107 2.88 -1.45 -4.05
CA LYS A 107 4.02 -1.57 -3.16
C LYS A 107 4.91 -2.71 -3.63
N LEU A 108 6.18 -2.40 -3.89
CA LEU A 108 7.18 -3.35 -4.35
C LEU A 108 8.34 -3.41 -3.37
N TRP A 109 8.92 -4.60 -3.19
CA TRP A 109 10.07 -4.83 -2.30
C TRP A 109 9.79 -4.44 -0.84
N GLN A 110 8.58 -4.75 -0.37
CA GLN A 110 8.10 -4.43 0.97
C GLN A 110 7.60 -5.65 1.74
N MET A 111 7.64 -6.85 1.16
CA MET A 111 7.14 -8.07 1.79
C MET A 111 8.27 -8.86 2.46
N SER A 112 7.94 -9.54 3.57
CA SER A 112 8.84 -10.50 4.21
C SER A 112 9.07 -11.71 3.30
N PRO A 113 10.30 -12.23 3.14
CA PRO A 113 10.54 -13.51 2.46
C PRO A 113 9.82 -14.70 3.10
N ASP A 114 9.49 -14.62 4.39
CA ASP A 114 8.74 -15.66 5.11
C ASP A 114 7.22 -15.57 4.87
N ASP A 115 6.73 -14.46 4.31
CA ASP A 115 5.32 -14.25 3.95
C ASP A 115 5.03 -14.82 2.55
N GLN A 116 4.76 -16.12 2.51
CA GLN A 116 4.49 -16.86 1.25
C GLN A 116 2.99 -16.95 0.92
N GLN A 117 2.13 -16.28 1.68
CA GLN A 117 0.69 -16.31 1.43
C GLN A 117 0.34 -15.38 0.26
N ARG A 118 -0.21 -15.97 -0.81
CA ARG A 118 -0.92 -15.19 -1.83
C ARG A 118 -2.28 -14.75 -1.28
N VAL A 119 -2.62 -13.47 -1.43
CA VAL A 119 -3.88 -12.89 -0.96
C VAL A 119 -4.60 -12.24 -2.13
N VAL A 120 -5.91 -12.47 -2.24
CA VAL A 120 -6.82 -11.75 -3.14
C VAL A 120 -8.12 -11.50 -2.37
N VAL A 121 -8.45 -10.24 -2.14
CA VAL A 121 -9.65 -9.82 -1.40
C VAL A 121 -10.42 -8.80 -2.22
N GLU A 122 -11.63 -9.16 -2.67
CA GLU A 122 -12.58 -8.21 -3.25
C GLU A 122 -13.27 -7.42 -2.13
N THR A 123 -12.76 -6.24 -1.80
CA THR A 123 -13.22 -5.48 -0.62
C THR A 123 -14.67 -5.02 -0.70
N GLN A 124 -15.25 -4.96 -1.90
CA GLN A 124 -16.68 -4.67 -2.08
C GLN A 124 -17.61 -5.80 -1.61
N ARG A 125 -17.08 -7.02 -1.44
CA ARG A 125 -17.82 -8.22 -1.01
C ARG A 125 -17.42 -8.71 0.38
N ALA A 126 -16.30 -8.21 0.91
CA ALA A 126 -15.81 -8.57 2.23
C ALA A 126 -16.60 -7.87 3.35
N GLU A 127 -16.53 -8.44 4.55
CA GLU A 127 -17.27 -7.97 5.71
C GLU A 127 -16.56 -6.80 6.41
N TRP A 128 -17.34 -5.81 6.84
CA TRP A 128 -16.91 -4.76 7.76
C TRP A 128 -17.18 -5.19 9.19
N LEU A 129 -16.13 -5.28 10.01
CA LEU A 129 -16.23 -5.60 11.43
C LEU A 129 -16.30 -4.32 12.27
N PRO A 130 -16.90 -4.35 13.48
CA PRO A 130 -16.85 -3.23 14.41
C PRO A 130 -15.41 -2.84 14.78
N GLY A 131 -15.12 -1.54 14.82
CA GLY A 131 -13.87 -0.99 15.32
C GLY A 131 -13.86 -0.81 16.84
N LEU A 132 -12.78 -0.20 17.36
CA LEU A 132 -12.60 -0.02 18.81
C LEU A 132 -13.46 1.11 19.42
N VAL A 133 -14.07 1.94 18.58
CA VAL A 133 -14.95 3.05 19.00
C VAL A 133 -16.18 3.10 18.11
N ASP A 134 -17.26 3.69 18.64
CA ASP A 134 -18.48 3.92 17.87
C ASP A 134 -18.19 4.76 16.62
N GLY A 135 -18.80 4.38 15.50
CA GLY A 135 -18.59 5.03 14.20
C GLY A 135 -17.37 4.53 13.43
N LEU A 136 -16.54 3.66 14.01
CA LEU A 136 -15.40 3.04 13.33
C LEU A 136 -15.73 1.60 12.91
N GLN A 137 -15.41 1.24 11.68
CA GLN A 137 -15.46 -0.14 11.17
C GLN A 137 -14.13 -0.50 10.51
N VAL A 138 -13.75 -1.78 10.59
CA VAL A 138 -12.48 -2.29 10.07
C VAL A 138 -12.74 -3.50 9.19
N MET A 139 -12.06 -3.57 8.05
CA MET A 139 -12.01 -4.74 7.18
C MET A 139 -10.56 -5.22 7.12
N PRO A 140 -10.19 -6.26 7.87
CA PRO A 140 -8.85 -6.85 7.80
C PRO A 140 -8.56 -7.38 6.40
N LEU A 141 -7.39 -7.07 5.86
CA LEU A 141 -6.95 -7.53 4.54
C LEU A 141 -5.80 -8.51 4.63
N HIS A 142 -4.83 -8.27 5.51
CA HIS A 142 -3.67 -9.13 5.70
C HIS A 142 -3.01 -8.92 7.06
N ALA A 143 -2.32 -9.95 7.55
CA ALA A 143 -1.50 -9.91 8.75
C ALA A 143 -0.30 -10.86 8.62
N HIS A 144 0.91 -10.36 8.87
CA HIS A 144 2.12 -11.20 8.95
C HIS A 144 3.15 -10.59 9.89
N GLY A 145 3.57 -11.33 10.93
CA GLY A 145 4.44 -10.78 11.97
C GLY A 145 3.83 -9.54 12.62
N SER A 146 4.54 -8.41 12.60
CA SER A 146 4.00 -7.11 13.05
C SER A 146 3.16 -6.38 12.00
N GLU A 147 3.25 -6.76 10.72
CA GLU A 147 2.54 -6.09 9.64
C GLU A 147 1.04 -6.39 9.73
N GLN A 148 0.22 -5.34 9.69
CA GLN A 148 -1.23 -5.42 9.61
C GLN A 148 -1.72 -4.51 8.48
N VAL A 149 -2.66 -4.99 7.68
CA VAL A 149 -3.27 -4.26 6.56
C VAL A 149 -4.77 -4.33 6.70
N ALA A 150 -5.45 -3.20 6.59
CA ALA A 150 -6.90 -3.13 6.65
C ALA A 150 -7.45 -1.97 5.81
N LEU A 151 -8.75 -2.04 5.47
CA LEU A 151 -9.53 -0.84 5.24
C LEU A 151 -10.18 -0.41 6.55
N VAL A 152 -10.27 0.90 6.78
CA VAL A 152 -10.95 1.48 7.94
C VAL A 152 -11.96 2.51 7.47
N LYS A 153 -13.20 2.37 7.91
CA LYS A 153 -14.31 3.25 7.60
C LYS A 153 -14.71 4.04 8.84
N TRP A 154 -14.78 5.35 8.67
CA TRP A 154 -15.14 6.32 9.70
C TRP A 154 -16.49 6.93 9.33
N ALA A 155 -17.46 6.84 10.24
CA ALA A 155 -18.68 7.63 10.15
C ALA A 155 -18.38 9.11 10.39
N PRO A 156 -19.21 10.04 9.89
CA PRO A 156 -19.06 11.47 10.18
C PRO A 156 -19.00 11.76 11.68
N GLY A 157 -18.09 12.65 12.08
CA GLY A 157 -17.86 13.04 13.48
C GLY A 157 -17.10 12.01 14.33
N THR A 158 -16.65 10.90 13.75
CA THR A 158 -15.91 9.86 14.49
C THR A 158 -14.54 10.40 14.91
N ARG A 159 -14.18 10.19 16.17
CA ARG A 159 -12.88 10.56 16.75
C ARG A 159 -12.27 9.36 17.45
N PHE A 160 -10.96 9.23 17.36
CA PHE A 160 -10.23 8.19 18.05
C PHE A 160 -9.34 8.77 19.16
N GLN A 161 -8.93 7.90 20.08
CA GLN A 161 -8.03 8.30 21.15
C GLN A 161 -6.60 8.45 20.60
N PRO A 162 -5.77 9.33 21.19
CA PRO A 162 -4.35 9.38 20.87
C PRO A 162 -3.71 8.00 21.05
N HIS A 163 -2.93 7.55 20.07
CA HIS A 163 -2.25 6.25 20.12
C HIS A 163 -0.90 6.29 19.40
N CYS A 164 -0.06 5.30 19.70
CA CYS A 164 1.29 5.16 19.19
C CYS A 164 1.38 4.02 18.16
N HIS A 165 2.09 4.25 17.06
CA HIS A 165 2.32 3.25 16.01
C HIS A 165 3.74 2.69 16.04
N TRP A 166 3.93 1.59 16.75
CA TRP A 166 5.18 0.82 16.69
C TRP A 166 5.32 0.13 15.33
N GLY A 167 6.47 0.31 14.68
CA GLY A 167 6.66 -0.11 13.29
C GLY A 167 5.94 0.78 12.28
N GLY A 168 5.47 1.95 12.69
CA GLY A 168 4.94 3.00 11.82
C GLY A 168 3.58 2.70 11.23
N GLU A 169 3.10 3.66 10.44
CA GLU A 169 1.78 3.63 9.81
C GLU A 169 1.87 4.25 8.42
N GLU A 170 1.15 3.68 7.47
CA GLU A 170 0.96 4.24 6.15
C GLU A 170 -0.52 4.23 5.80
N ILE A 171 -1.03 5.37 5.32
CA ILE A 171 -2.43 5.61 5.01
C ILE A 171 -2.56 6.06 3.55
N PHE A 172 -3.58 5.57 2.87
CA PHE A 172 -4.09 6.17 1.65
C PHE A 172 -5.60 6.42 1.78
N VAL A 173 -6.02 7.67 1.60
CA VAL A 173 -7.43 8.07 1.75
C VAL A 173 -8.18 7.71 0.46
N LEU A 174 -9.10 6.75 0.55
CA LEU A 174 -9.88 6.25 -0.58
C LEU A 174 -11.13 7.11 -0.83
N GLU A 175 -11.78 7.54 0.24
CA GLU A 175 -13.01 8.33 0.22
C GLU A 175 -13.04 9.33 1.37
N GLY A 176 -13.72 10.46 1.18
CA GLY A 176 -13.93 11.46 2.23
C GLY A 176 -12.66 12.20 2.64
N VAL A 177 -12.60 12.58 3.92
CA VAL A 177 -11.47 13.32 4.51
C VAL A 177 -11.06 12.66 5.83
N PHE A 178 -9.84 12.13 5.88
CA PHE A 178 -9.21 11.72 7.12
C PHE A 178 -8.47 12.93 7.72
N ALA A 179 -8.43 13.08 9.03
CA ALA A 179 -7.75 14.19 9.66
C ALA A 179 -7.07 13.76 10.96
N ASP A 180 -6.04 14.50 11.34
CA ASP A 180 -5.40 14.42 12.65
C ASP A 180 -5.05 15.85 13.12
N GLU A 181 -4.32 15.99 14.23
CA GLU A 181 -3.91 17.30 14.76
C GLU A 181 -2.97 18.10 13.83
N PHE A 182 -2.45 17.47 12.78
CA PHE A 182 -1.50 18.06 11.84
C PHE A 182 -2.15 18.48 10.52
N GLY A 183 -3.39 18.07 10.23
CA GLY A 183 -4.16 18.61 9.12
C GLY A 183 -5.27 17.71 8.59
N ASP A 184 -5.88 18.18 7.49
CA ASP A 184 -6.91 17.48 6.74
C ASP A 184 -6.32 16.78 5.51
N TYR A 185 -6.72 15.54 5.30
CA TYR A 185 -6.23 14.65 4.25
C TYR A 185 -7.41 14.18 3.41
N PRO A 186 -7.76 14.89 2.32
CA PRO A 186 -8.84 14.48 1.43
C PRO A 186 -8.47 13.21 0.66
N LYS A 187 -9.47 12.62 -0.01
CA LYS A 187 -9.30 11.52 -0.97
C LYS A 187 -8.06 11.71 -1.86
N GLY A 188 -7.31 10.63 -2.04
CA GLY A 188 -6.08 10.62 -2.83
C GLY A 188 -4.86 11.12 -2.05
N THR A 189 -4.98 11.43 -0.77
CA THR A 189 -3.82 11.76 0.07
C THR A 189 -3.16 10.48 0.58
N TRP A 190 -1.83 10.43 0.42
CA TRP A 190 -0.95 9.42 1.00
C TRP A 190 -0.19 10.01 2.18
N ILE A 191 -0.10 9.25 3.28
CA ILE A 191 0.57 9.65 4.51
C ILE A 191 1.42 8.47 4.97
N ARG A 192 2.65 8.73 5.40
CA ARG A 192 3.47 7.76 6.13
C ARG A 192 3.99 8.38 7.40
N ASN A 193 3.63 7.78 8.52
CA ASN A 193 4.09 8.14 9.86
C ASN A 193 5.19 7.15 10.30
N PRO A 194 6.33 7.64 10.84
CA PRO A 194 7.43 6.78 11.24
C PRO A 194 7.09 5.94 12.47
N SER A 195 7.91 4.93 12.76
CA SER A 195 7.76 4.13 13.99
C SER A 195 7.85 5.01 15.24
N GLY A 196 6.94 4.80 16.18
CA GLY A 196 6.85 5.59 17.42
C GLY A 196 6.09 6.90 17.27
N SER A 197 5.53 7.18 16.09
CA SER A 197 4.63 8.32 15.89
C SER A 197 3.37 8.18 16.76
N VAL A 198 2.90 9.33 17.25
CA VAL A 198 1.66 9.46 18.01
C VAL A 198 0.77 10.45 17.30
N HIS A 199 -0.51 10.13 17.17
CA HIS A 199 -1.51 11.02 16.60
C HIS A 199 -2.89 10.77 17.19
N ARG A 200 -3.81 11.71 16.97
CA ARG A 200 -5.21 11.64 17.39
C ARG A 200 -6.13 11.78 16.16
N PRO A 201 -6.41 10.67 15.45
CA PRO A 201 -7.16 10.75 14.20
C PRO A 201 -8.66 10.93 14.39
N PHE A 202 -9.28 11.60 13.43
CA PHE A 202 -10.71 11.85 13.34
C PHE A 202 -11.17 12.04 11.89
N SER A 203 -12.48 12.08 11.69
CA SER A 203 -13.07 12.48 10.42
C SER A 203 -14.37 13.24 10.66
N GLU A 204 -14.42 14.51 10.27
CA GLU A 204 -15.62 15.34 10.42
C GLU A 204 -16.74 14.90 9.47
N THR A 205 -16.38 14.62 8.21
CA THR A 205 -17.34 14.27 7.15
C THR A 205 -17.46 12.77 6.88
N GLY A 206 -16.66 11.95 7.57
CA GLY A 206 -16.52 10.52 7.30
C GLY A 206 -15.46 10.24 6.22
N CYS A 207 -14.85 9.05 6.28
CA CYS A 207 -13.84 8.64 5.31
C CYS A 207 -13.70 7.11 5.23
N VAL A 208 -13.12 6.64 4.13
CA VAL A 208 -12.58 5.29 4.02
C VAL A 208 -11.10 5.40 3.73
N ILE A 209 -10.27 4.69 4.50
CA ILE A 209 -8.82 4.68 4.33
C ILE A 209 -8.33 3.25 4.14
N TYR A 210 -7.32 3.08 3.29
CA TYR A 210 -6.39 1.96 3.38
C TYR A 210 -5.36 2.30 4.45
N VAL A 211 -5.08 1.38 5.37
CA VAL A 211 -4.06 1.55 6.40
C VAL A 211 -3.17 0.32 6.50
N LYS A 212 -1.87 0.56 6.66
CA LYS A 212 -0.85 -0.46 6.89
C LYS A 212 0.03 -0.06 8.07
N THR A 213 0.12 -0.90 9.09
CA THR A 213 0.93 -0.63 10.29
C THR A 213 2.01 -1.69 10.50
N GLY A 214 3.02 -1.38 11.31
CA GLY A 214 4.02 -2.37 11.76
C GLY A 214 5.09 -2.76 10.74
N HIS A 215 5.06 -2.19 9.53
CA HIS A 215 5.92 -2.54 8.38
C HIS A 215 7.23 -1.72 8.29
N LEU A 216 7.43 -0.72 9.17
CA LEU A 216 8.62 0.15 9.22
C LEU A 216 9.51 -0.16 10.44
N LEU A 217 9.44 -1.37 10.99
CA LEU A 217 10.41 -1.78 12.01
C LEU A 217 11.82 -1.79 11.39
N PRO A 218 12.86 -1.38 12.16
CA PRO A 218 14.23 -1.56 11.71
C PRO A 218 14.45 -3.04 11.37
N GLN A 219 14.87 -3.34 10.14
CA GLN A 219 15.31 -4.70 9.83
C GLN A 219 16.45 -5.03 10.80
N VAL A 220 16.25 -6.06 11.63
CA VAL A 220 17.37 -6.67 12.34
C VAL A 220 18.31 -7.15 11.25
N ALA A 221 19.51 -6.58 11.18
CA ALA A 221 20.52 -7.01 10.24
C ALA A 221 20.83 -8.49 10.49
N THR A 222 20.24 -9.39 9.73
CA THR A 222 20.69 -10.77 9.67
C THR A 222 22.01 -10.74 8.92
N ALA A 223 23.11 -10.89 9.65
CA ALA A 223 24.43 -11.03 9.06
C ALA A 223 24.39 -12.14 8.00
N PRO A 224 24.89 -11.94 6.78
CA PRO A 224 24.99 -13.01 5.81
C PRO A 224 25.91 -14.09 6.39
N THR A 225 25.36 -15.28 6.63
CA THR A 225 26.17 -16.47 6.92
C THR A 225 26.93 -16.81 5.65
N ALA A 226 28.26 -16.60 5.67
CA ALA A 226 29.12 -17.03 4.59
C ALA A 226 28.97 -18.55 4.40
N PRO A 227 28.83 -19.05 3.17
CA PRO A 227 28.80 -20.48 2.93
C PRO A 227 30.11 -21.08 3.42
N THR A 228 30.01 -22.04 4.35
CA THR A 228 31.15 -22.82 4.80
C THR A 228 31.64 -23.62 3.60
N ALA A 229 32.82 -23.25 3.08
CA ALA A 229 33.50 -24.05 2.07
C ALA A 229 33.87 -25.40 2.71
N LEU A 230 33.18 -26.46 2.32
CA LEU A 230 33.62 -27.83 2.55
C LEU A 230 34.94 -28.02 1.78
N ARG A 231 35.99 -28.42 2.50
CA ARG A 231 37.21 -29.03 1.94
C ARG A 231 37.10 -30.53 2.01
#